data_AF-A0A6G1GEM1-F1
#
_entry.id   AF-A0A6G1GEM1-F1
#
_cell.length_a   1.000
_cell.length_b   1.000
_cell.length_c   1.000
_cell.angle_alpha   90.00
_cell.angle_beta   90.00
_cell.angle_gamma   90.00
#
_symmetry.space_group_name_H-M   'P 1'
#
loop_
_entity.id
_entity.type
_entity.pdbx_description
1 polymer ?
#
loop_
_entity_poly.entity_id
_entity_poly.type
_entity_poly.pdbx_seq_one_letter_code
_entity_poly.pdbx_strand_id
1 'polypeptide(L)'
;MGRWTDRESDDQRLPDGMQRVGYDADTQRHTFQSSNGALFQGPAGARYGRLTPYGSEPRPMTMEEDEAMKEGNREAWRYLLPFLLLVVLVLFLLFKLVNTGPGSTPEPPLRCADGSHAYVVQRGDTCWEIVQRAGVGLQDLMEVNPGMECDRLRVGKAICVPDGR
;
A
#
# COMPACT_ATOMS: atom_id res chain seq x y z
N MET A 1 45.07 -20.91 16.57
CA MET A 1 43.66 -21.34 16.78
C MET A 1 42.87 -20.11 17.16
N GLY A 2 41.93 -19.70 16.31
CA GLY A 2 41.21 -18.43 16.42
C GLY A 2 40.27 -18.39 17.61
N ARG A 3 40.52 -17.43 18.51
CA ARG A 3 39.78 -17.09 19.72
C ARG A 3 38.49 -16.33 19.36
N TRP A 4 37.49 -17.03 18.83
CA TRP A 4 36.20 -16.46 18.41
C TRP A 4 35.05 -16.73 19.39
N THR A 5 35.32 -17.12 20.65
CA THR A 5 34.27 -17.45 21.63
C THR A 5 33.80 -16.27 22.50
N ASP A 6 34.38 -15.07 22.37
CA ASP A 6 34.10 -13.93 23.27
C ASP A 6 32.92 -13.02 22.84
N ARG A 7 32.08 -13.42 21.86
CA ARG A 7 31.00 -12.55 21.34
C ARG A 7 29.62 -12.70 21.98
N GLU A 8 29.49 -13.52 23.01
CA GLU A 8 28.22 -13.73 23.74
C GLU A 8 28.27 -13.34 25.22
N SER A 9 29.33 -12.64 25.66
CA SER A 9 29.37 -12.09 27.02
C SER A 9 28.23 -11.08 27.21
N ASP A 10 27.29 -11.43 28.08
CA ASP A 10 26.16 -10.56 28.46
C ASP A 10 26.59 -9.40 29.37
N ASP A 11 27.87 -9.36 29.78
CA ASP A 11 28.44 -8.36 30.67
C ASP A 11 28.31 -6.94 30.09
N GLN A 12 28.21 -6.80 28.76
CA GLN A 12 28.01 -5.51 28.09
C GLN A 12 26.53 -5.13 27.89
N ARG A 13 25.59 -6.06 28.11
CA ARG A 13 24.15 -5.88 27.89
C ARG A 13 23.37 -5.76 29.20
N LEU A 14 23.96 -6.26 30.29
CA LEU A 14 23.36 -6.28 31.61
C LEU A 14 23.91 -5.15 32.48
N PRO A 15 23.12 -4.65 33.44
CA PRO A 15 23.62 -3.74 34.45
C PRO A 15 24.81 -4.33 35.21
N ASP A 16 25.69 -3.45 35.71
CA ASP A 16 26.88 -3.85 36.48
C ASP A 16 26.52 -4.80 37.64
N GLY A 17 27.26 -5.91 37.73
CA GLY A 17 27.06 -6.92 38.77
C GLY A 17 25.87 -7.86 38.55
N MET A 18 25.29 -7.89 37.34
CA MET A 18 24.23 -8.80 36.99
C MET A 18 24.68 -9.86 35.98
N GLN A 19 24.33 -11.12 36.24
CA GLN A 19 24.70 -12.26 35.41
C GLN A 19 23.46 -13.03 34.95
N ARG A 20 23.44 -13.49 33.70
CA ARG A 20 22.41 -14.43 33.22
C ARG A 20 22.65 -15.81 33.83
N VAL A 21 21.64 -16.38 34.46
CA VAL A 21 21.72 -17.68 35.17
C VAL A 21 20.77 -18.74 34.61
N GLY A 22 19.85 -18.37 33.70
CA GLY A 22 18.92 -19.34 33.12
C GLY A 22 18.18 -18.86 31.88
N TYR A 23 17.57 -19.82 31.19
CA TYR A 23 16.64 -19.60 30.09
C TYR A 23 15.49 -20.61 30.21
N ASP A 24 14.27 -20.10 30.22
CA ASP A 24 13.03 -20.87 30.12
C ASP A 24 12.55 -20.80 28.67
N ALA A 25 12.56 -21.95 27.98
CA ALA A 25 12.19 -22.05 26.57
C ALA A 25 10.68 -21.95 26.33
N ASP A 26 9.86 -22.36 27.31
CA ASP A 26 8.40 -22.39 27.18
C ASP A 26 7.85 -20.96 27.23
N THR A 27 8.37 -20.14 28.15
CA THR A 27 8.01 -18.72 28.26
C THR A 27 8.93 -17.79 27.46
N GLN A 28 10.00 -18.35 26.88
CA GLN A 28 11.06 -17.62 26.18
C GLN A 28 11.67 -16.51 27.06
N ARG A 29 11.88 -16.77 28.35
CA ARG A 29 12.39 -15.77 29.31
C ARG A 29 13.77 -16.14 29.80
N HIS A 30 14.56 -15.11 30.09
CA HIS A 30 15.85 -15.27 30.73
C HIS A 30 15.80 -14.86 32.20
N THR A 31 16.50 -15.62 33.03
CA THR A 31 16.68 -15.34 34.45
C THR A 31 18.07 -14.77 34.68
N PHE A 32 18.13 -13.74 35.53
CA PHE A 32 19.34 -13.02 35.89
C PHE A 32 19.50 -13.01 37.39
N GLN A 33 20.74 -12.97 37.86
CA GLN A 33 21.09 -12.86 39.27
C GLN A 33 21.94 -11.61 39.47
N SER A 34 21.60 -10.82 40.48
CA SER A 34 22.38 -9.65 40.92
C SER A 34 23.51 -10.07 41.87
N SER A 35 24.46 -9.16 42.13
CA SER A 35 25.61 -9.36 43.03
C SER A 35 25.22 -9.72 44.47
N ASN A 36 24.03 -9.34 44.90
CA ASN A 36 23.45 -9.67 46.21
C ASN A 36 22.65 -11.00 46.21
N GLY A 37 22.64 -11.74 45.11
CA GLY A 37 21.93 -13.00 44.95
C GLY A 37 20.45 -12.88 44.56
N ALA A 38 19.91 -11.66 44.43
CA ALA A 38 18.52 -11.46 44.02
C ALA A 38 18.29 -11.88 42.57
N LEU A 39 17.19 -12.59 42.31
CA LEU A 39 16.82 -13.08 40.99
C LEU A 39 15.86 -12.12 40.27
N PHE A 40 16.06 -12.00 38.96
CA PHE A 40 15.27 -11.17 38.06
C PHE A 40 14.93 -11.93 36.77
N GLN A 41 13.87 -11.53 36.08
CA GLN A 41 13.42 -12.07 34.80
C GLN A 41 13.25 -10.95 33.76
N GLY A 42 13.61 -11.25 32.51
CA GLY A 42 13.37 -10.37 31.37
C GLY A 42 11.98 -10.55 30.74
N PRO A 43 11.59 -9.69 29.78
CA PRO A 43 10.36 -9.87 29.02
C PRO A 43 10.41 -11.13 28.14
N ALA A 44 9.25 -11.74 27.88
CA ALA A 44 9.15 -12.92 27.02
C ALA A 44 9.61 -12.61 25.57
N GLY A 45 10.51 -13.44 25.03
CA GLY A 45 11.00 -13.34 23.66
C GLY A 45 11.86 -12.11 23.36
N ALA A 46 12.12 -11.24 24.34
CA ALA A 46 12.81 -9.98 24.14
C ALA A 46 14.32 -10.10 24.41
N ARG A 47 15.14 -9.62 23.46
CA ARG A 47 16.60 -9.51 23.63
C ARG A 47 17.01 -8.37 24.60
N TYR A 48 16.15 -7.37 24.75
CA TYR A 48 16.35 -6.18 25.60
C TYR A 48 15.04 -5.84 26.32
N GLY A 49 15.12 -5.21 27.49
CA GLY A 49 13.95 -4.73 28.22
C GLY A 49 14.21 -4.51 29.70
N ARG A 50 13.15 -4.11 30.43
CA ARG A 50 13.21 -3.93 31.88
C ARG A 50 13.19 -5.29 32.57
N LEU A 51 14.09 -5.47 33.55
CA LEU A 51 14.13 -6.66 34.39
C LEU A 51 13.16 -6.51 35.56
N THR A 52 12.45 -7.59 35.86
CA THR A 52 11.46 -7.67 36.95
C THR A 52 11.91 -8.70 37.98
N PRO A 53 11.65 -8.54 39.28
CA PRO A 53 11.99 -9.55 40.28
C PRO A 53 11.43 -10.92 39.89
N TYR A 54 12.24 -11.98 40.00
CA TYR A 54 11.81 -13.32 39.66
C TYR A 54 10.68 -13.78 40.60
N GLY A 55 9.59 -14.30 40.03
CA GLY A 55 8.40 -14.67 40.80
C GLY A 55 7.46 -13.51 41.14
N SER A 56 7.74 -12.27 40.68
CA SER A 56 6.67 -11.27 40.61
C SER A 56 5.71 -11.69 39.51
N GLU A 57 4.54 -12.22 39.87
CA GLU A 57 3.44 -12.35 38.93
C GLU A 57 3.20 -10.95 38.32
N PRO A 58 2.92 -10.87 36.99
CA PRO A 58 2.41 -9.63 36.44
C PRO A 58 1.23 -9.23 37.32
N ARG A 59 1.35 -8.08 38.01
CA ARG A 59 0.20 -7.59 38.78
C ARG A 59 -0.95 -7.51 37.78
N PRO A 60 -2.11 -8.11 38.08
CA PRO A 60 -3.27 -7.94 37.23
C PRO A 60 -3.43 -6.42 37.04
N MET A 61 -3.40 -5.98 35.79
CA MET A 61 -3.53 -4.56 35.46
C MET A 61 -4.75 -4.05 36.21
N THR A 62 -4.55 -3.03 37.03
CA THR A 62 -5.69 -2.45 37.74
C THR A 62 -6.63 -1.84 36.70
N MET A 63 -7.91 -1.73 37.02
CA MET A 63 -8.85 -1.05 36.14
C MET A 63 -8.38 0.38 35.83
N GLU A 64 -7.71 1.04 36.79
CA GLU A 64 -7.10 2.36 36.64
C GLU A 64 -5.94 2.38 35.62
N GLU A 65 -5.06 1.38 35.64
CA GLU A 65 -3.95 1.28 34.68
C GLU A 65 -4.43 0.96 33.26
N ASP A 66 -5.44 0.10 33.13
CA ASP A 66 -6.06 -0.22 31.83
C ASP A 66 -6.82 0.98 31.26
N GLU A 67 -7.52 1.75 32.10
CA GLU A 67 -8.18 2.99 31.71
C GLU A 67 -7.16 4.07 31.28
N ALA A 68 -6.10 4.29 32.05
CA ALA A 68 -5.04 5.24 31.71
C ALA A 68 -4.35 4.89 30.38
N MET A 69 -4.14 3.59 30.11
CA MET A 69 -3.58 3.12 28.84
C MET A 69 -4.54 3.38 27.67
N LYS A 70 -5.85 3.17 27.85
CA LYS A 70 -6.88 3.44 26.82
C LYS A 70 -6.99 4.93 26.52
N GLU A 71 -6.90 5.80 27.52
CA GLU A 71 -6.90 7.25 27.34
C GLU A 71 -5.70 7.73 26.51
N GLY A 72 -4.49 7.26 26.84
CA GLY A 72 -3.28 7.59 26.09
C GLY A 72 -3.37 7.18 24.61
N ASN A 73 -3.94 6.01 24.33
CA ASN A 73 -4.15 5.55 22.95
C ASN A 73 -5.17 6.44 22.20
N ARG A 74 -6.27 6.85 22.85
CA ARG A 74 -7.27 7.75 22.23
C ARG A 74 -6.67 9.10 21.86
N GLU A 75 -5.82 9.65 22.72
CA GLU A 75 -5.12 10.91 22.46
C GLU A 75 -4.13 10.78 21.30
N ALA A 76 -3.40 9.67 21.19
CA ALA A 76 -2.53 9.41 20.05
C ALA A 76 -3.32 9.34 18.72
N TRP A 77 -4.48 8.68 18.72
CA TRP A 77 -5.36 8.61 17.56
C TRP A 77 -5.94 9.97 17.15
N ARG A 78 -6.16 10.89 18.11
CA ARG A 78 -6.63 12.25 17.82
C ARG A 78 -5.67 13.03 16.92
N TYR A 79 -4.36 12.79 17.07
CA TYR A 79 -3.33 13.40 16.22
C TYR A 79 -3.02 12.57 14.96
N LEU A 80 -3.14 11.25 15.02
CA LEU A 80 -2.92 10.37 13.85
C LEU A 80 -4.04 10.48 12.80
N LEU A 81 -5.30 10.59 13.22
CA LEU A 81 -6.46 10.69 12.33
C LEU A 81 -6.35 11.81 11.27
N PRO A 82 -6.06 13.08 11.62
CA PRO A 82 -5.94 14.14 10.61
C PRO A 82 -4.78 13.90 9.62
N PHE A 83 -3.66 13.31 10.06
CA PHE A 83 -2.56 12.93 9.16
C PHE A 83 -2.99 11.81 8.19
N LEU A 84 -3.66 10.77 8.69
CA LEU A 84 -4.17 9.68 7.86
C LEU A 84 -5.20 10.18 6.84
N LEU A 85 -6.07 11.11 7.22
CA LEU A 85 -7.05 11.73 6.30
C LEU A 85 -6.35 12.53 5.18
N LEU A 86 -5.30 13.28 5.50
CA LEU A 86 -4.50 13.98 4.49
C LEU A 86 -3.79 13.00 3.54
N VAL A 87 -3.21 11.93 4.06
CA VAL A 87 -2.58 10.88 3.23
C VAL A 87 -3.60 10.26 2.29
N VAL A 88 -4.78 9.86 2.79
CA VAL A 88 -5.84 9.29 1.96
C VAL A 88 -6.33 10.28 0.90
N LEU A 89 -6.49 11.57 1.25
CA LEU A 89 -6.88 12.61 0.30
C LEU A 89 -5.83 12.78 -0.80
N VAL A 90 -4.55 12.84 -0.45
CA VAL A 90 -3.45 12.95 -1.43
C VAL A 90 -3.39 11.70 -2.32
N LEU A 91 -3.49 10.51 -1.74
CA LEU A 91 -3.52 9.25 -2.50
C LEU A 91 -4.72 9.19 -3.43
N PHE A 92 -5.90 9.65 -3.00
CA PHE A 92 -7.08 9.74 -3.84
C PHE A 92 -6.89 10.75 -4.99
N LEU A 93 -6.29 11.91 -4.73
CA LEU A 93 -5.98 12.91 -5.76
C LEU A 93 -4.94 12.40 -6.75
N LEU A 94 -3.90 11.69 -6.29
CA LEU A 94 -2.92 11.03 -7.15
C LEU A 94 -3.55 9.91 -7.98
N PHE A 95 -4.39 9.08 -7.37
CA PHE A 95 -5.13 8.03 -8.05
C PHE A 95 -6.08 8.61 -9.10
N LYS A 96 -6.77 9.71 -8.78
CA LYS A 96 -7.53 10.49 -9.74
C LYS A 96 -6.62 11.01 -10.84
N LEU A 97 -5.50 11.67 -10.54
CA LEU A 97 -4.58 12.20 -11.55
C LEU A 97 -4.04 11.12 -12.50
N VAL A 98 -3.73 9.92 -11.99
CA VAL A 98 -3.25 8.78 -12.77
C VAL A 98 -4.37 8.17 -13.62
N ASN A 99 -5.60 8.12 -13.11
CA ASN A 99 -6.74 7.47 -13.79
C ASN A 99 -7.64 8.42 -14.59
N THR A 100 -7.49 9.73 -14.39
CA THR A 100 -8.12 10.78 -15.21
C THR A 100 -7.01 11.43 -16.00
N GLY A 101 -6.67 10.83 -17.14
CA GLY A 101 -5.87 11.53 -18.14
C GLY A 101 -6.55 12.85 -18.53
N PRO A 102 -5.79 13.93 -18.81
CA PRO A 102 -6.34 15.19 -19.28
C PRO A 102 -6.85 14.98 -20.72
N GLY A 103 -8.08 14.50 -20.87
CA GLY A 103 -8.57 14.02 -22.17
C GLY A 103 -10.05 14.22 -22.44
N SER A 104 -10.80 14.87 -21.53
CA SER A 104 -12.20 15.23 -21.80
C SER A 104 -12.37 16.75 -21.80
N THR A 105 -11.57 17.45 -22.60
CA THR A 105 -12.16 18.59 -23.32
C THR A 105 -13.29 18.00 -24.16
N PRO A 106 -14.54 18.44 -24.02
CA PRO A 106 -15.59 18.02 -24.94
C PRO A 106 -15.16 18.49 -26.33
N GLU A 107 -14.63 17.56 -27.11
CA GLU A 107 -14.25 17.79 -28.49
C GLU A 107 -15.54 18.24 -29.19
N PRO A 108 -15.52 19.34 -29.97
CA PRO A 108 -16.70 19.79 -30.69
C PRO A 108 -17.28 18.60 -31.48
N PRO A 109 -18.61 18.43 -31.53
CA PRO A 109 -19.22 17.26 -32.16
C PRO A 109 -18.70 17.14 -33.59
N LEU A 110 -18.03 16.02 -33.88
CA LEU A 110 -17.51 15.69 -35.20
C LEU A 110 -18.67 15.74 -36.20
N ARG A 111 -18.59 16.64 -37.18
CA ARG A 111 -19.58 16.75 -38.25
C ARG A 111 -19.10 15.93 -39.44
N CYS A 112 -19.78 14.82 -39.68
CA CYS A 112 -19.54 13.94 -40.82
C CYS A 112 -20.31 14.43 -42.05
N ALA A 113 -19.83 14.06 -43.24
CA ALA A 113 -20.49 14.37 -44.50
C ALA A 113 -21.75 13.53 -44.70
N ASP A 114 -22.65 13.95 -45.59
CA ASP A 114 -23.88 13.22 -45.90
C ASP A 114 -23.56 11.78 -46.35
N GLY A 115 -24.25 10.80 -45.74
CA GLY A 115 -23.98 9.37 -45.94
C GLY A 115 -22.88 8.80 -45.05
N SER A 116 -22.54 9.48 -43.95
CA SER A 116 -21.69 8.95 -42.89
C SER A 116 -22.13 9.43 -41.52
N HIS A 117 -21.91 8.60 -40.49
CA HIS A 117 -22.26 8.91 -39.11
C HIS A 117 -21.03 8.92 -38.20
N ALA A 118 -21.11 9.69 -37.10
CA ALA A 118 -20.04 9.74 -36.11
C ALA A 118 -20.05 8.46 -35.26
N TYR A 119 -18.90 7.79 -35.18
CA TYR A 119 -18.67 6.61 -34.36
C TYR A 119 -17.53 6.88 -33.38
N VAL A 120 -17.74 6.56 -32.10
CA VAL A 120 -16.70 6.69 -31.07
C VAL A 120 -15.99 5.36 -30.92
N VAL A 121 -14.69 5.34 -31.21
CA VAL A 121 -13.85 4.14 -31.11
C VAL A 121 -13.90 3.58 -29.69
N GLN A 122 -14.25 2.30 -29.58
CA GLN A 122 -14.26 1.55 -28.34
C GLN A 122 -12.98 0.76 -28.16
N ARG A 123 -12.72 0.33 -26.92
CA ARG A 123 -11.57 -0.52 -26.62
C ARG A 123 -11.76 -1.86 -27.33
N GLY A 124 -10.79 -2.23 -28.17
CA GLY A 124 -10.79 -3.50 -28.90
C GLY A 124 -11.26 -3.38 -30.35
N ASP A 125 -11.79 -2.23 -30.77
CA ASP A 125 -12.14 -2.03 -32.17
C ASP A 125 -10.91 -2.07 -33.08
N THR A 126 -11.12 -2.62 -34.27
CA THR A 126 -10.17 -2.55 -35.39
C THR A 126 -10.86 -1.91 -36.59
N CYS A 127 -10.11 -1.26 -37.49
CA CYS A 127 -10.70 -0.75 -38.73
C CYS A 127 -11.45 -1.83 -39.49
N TRP A 128 -10.92 -3.06 -39.51
CA TRP A 128 -11.53 -4.19 -40.20
C TRP A 128 -12.91 -4.54 -39.63
N GLU A 129 -13.04 -4.63 -38.30
CA GLU A 129 -14.34 -4.89 -37.67
C GLU A 129 -15.34 -3.74 -37.89
N ILE A 130 -14.88 -2.49 -37.85
CA ILE A 130 -15.72 -1.32 -38.08
C ILE A 130 -16.31 -1.34 -39.49
N VAL A 131 -15.46 -1.52 -40.52
CA VAL A 131 -15.92 -1.54 -41.90
C VAL A 131 -16.76 -2.77 -42.23
N GLN A 132 -16.45 -3.92 -41.62
CA GLN A 132 -17.25 -5.13 -41.78
C GLN A 132 -18.65 -4.97 -41.20
N ARG A 133 -18.78 -4.34 -40.02
CA ARG A 133 -20.09 -4.03 -39.41
C ARG A 133 -20.88 -3.02 -40.23
N ALA A 134 -20.20 -2.04 -40.83
CA ALA A 134 -20.82 -1.02 -41.66
C ALA A 134 -21.08 -1.48 -43.11
N GLY A 135 -20.50 -2.61 -43.55
CA GLY A 135 -20.64 -3.12 -44.92
C GLY A 135 -19.92 -2.27 -45.97
N VAL A 136 -18.85 -1.56 -45.58
CA VAL A 136 -18.11 -0.61 -46.45
C VAL A 136 -16.68 -1.08 -46.71
N GLY A 137 -16.00 -0.48 -47.68
CA GLY A 137 -14.59 -0.73 -47.92
C GLY A 137 -13.69 -0.04 -46.88
N LEU A 138 -12.53 -0.64 -46.60
CA LEU A 138 -11.49 0.01 -45.79
C LEU A 138 -11.04 1.35 -46.41
N GLN A 139 -10.98 1.40 -47.73
CA GLN A 139 -10.59 2.59 -48.47
C GLN A 139 -11.62 3.72 -48.29
N ASP A 140 -12.92 3.40 -48.37
CA ASP A 140 -14.00 4.37 -48.14
C ASP A 140 -13.94 4.97 -46.73
N LEU A 141 -13.62 4.15 -45.71
CA LEU A 141 -13.43 4.62 -44.35
C LEU A 141 -12.24 5.59 -44.23
N MET A 142 -11.13 5.30 -44.90
CA MET A 142 -9.94 6.17 -44.88
C MET A 142 -10.14 7.47 -45.66
N GLU A 143 -10.95 7.44 -46.73
CA GLU A 143 -11.28 8.63 -47.52
C GLU A 143 -12.08 9.65 -46.71
N VAL A 144 -13.07 9.21 -45.93
CA VAL A 144 -13.87 10.11 -45.07
C VAL A 144 -13.14 10.53 -43.79
N ASN A 145 -11.98 9.94 -43.48
CA ASN A 145 -11.15 10.32 -42.34
C ASN A 145 -9.68 10.59 -42.75
N PRO A 146 -9.39 11.73 -43.41
CA PRO A 146 -8.03 12.08 -43.80
C PRO A 146 -7.05 12.06 -42.61
N GLY A 147 -5.94 11.34 -42.75
CA GLY A 147 -4.92 11.18 -41.70
C GLY A 147 -5.26 10.17 -40.62
N MET A 148 -6.32 9.37 -40.78
CA MET A 148 -6.56 8.19 -39.97
C MET A 148 -5.55 7.10 -40.31
N GLU A 149 -5.02 6.46 -39.27
CA GLU A 149 -4.17 5.28 -39.39
C GLU A 149 -4.76 4.14 -38.58
N CYS A 150 -5.02 3.01 -39.25
CA CYS A 150 -5.68 1.87 -38.63
C CYS A 150 -4.84 1.20 -37.54
N ASP A 151 -3.52 1.24 -37.65
CA ASP A 151 -2.61 0.71 -36.62
C ASP A 151 -2.56 1.58 -35.36
N ARG A 152 -3.06 2.83 -35.44
CA ARG A 152 -3.03 3.82 -34.35
C ARG A 152 -4.41 4.33 -33.97
N LEU A 153 -5.41 3.45 -34.00
CA LEU A 153 -6.77 3.78 -33.60
C LEU A 153 -6.82 4.15 -32.10
N ARG A 154 -7.32 5.34 -31.79
CA ARG A 154 -7.36 5.86 -30.41
C ARG A 154 -8.75 5.66 -29.81
N VAL A 155 -8.81 4.91 -28.71
CA VAL A 155 -10.04 4.71 -27.94
C VAL A 155 -10.59 6.05 -27.45
N GLY A 156 -11.91 6.25 -27.60
CA GLY A 156 -12.61 7.48 -27.22
C GLY A 156 -12.60 8.59 -28.27
N LYS A 157 -11.83 8.44 -29.36
CA LYS A 157 -11.86 9.39 -30.48
C LYS A 157 -13.07 9.13 -31.38
N ALA A 158 -13.76 10.20 -31.78
CA ALA A 158 -14.82 10.12 -32.78
C ALA A 158 -14.23 10.08 -34.21
N ILE A 159 -14.80 9.23 -35.07
CA ILE A 159 -14.45 9.07 -36.49
C ILE A 159 -15.74 9.04 -37.32
N CYS A 160 -15.67 9.33 -38.62
CA CYS A 160 -16.80 9.21 -39.52
C CYS A 160 -16.83 7.83 -40.16
N VAL A 161 -17.97 7.14 -40.09
CA VAL A 161 -18.16 5.82 -40.70
C VAL A 161 -19.20 5.96 -41.80
N PRO A 162 -18.88 5.63 -43.06
CA PRO A 162 -19.85 5.68 -44.14
C PRO A 162 -21.00 4.70 -43.90
N ASP A 163 -22.21 5.09 -44.31
CA ASP A 163 -23.36 4.19 -44.30
C ASP A 163 -23.23 3.23 -45.48
N GLY A 164 -23.30 1.92 -45.23
CA GLY A 164 -23.26 0.90 -46.27
C GLY A 164 -24.39 1.08 -47.29
N ARG A 165 -24.12 0.75 -48.56
CA ARG A 165 -25.15 0.67 -49.62
C ARG A 165 -25.90 -0.64 -49.58
#